data_AF-A0A838W9E9-F1
#
_entry.id   AF-A0A838W9E9-F1
#
_cell.length_a   1.000
_cell.length_b   1.000
_cell.length_c   1.000
_cell.angle_alpha   90.00
_cell.angle_beta   90.00
_cell.angle_gamma   90.00
#
_symmetry.space_group_name_H-M   'P 1'
#
loop_
_entity.id
_entity.type
_entity.pdbx_description
1 polymer ?
#
loop_
_entity_poly.entity_id
_entity_poly.type
_entity_poly.pdbx_seq_one_letter_code
_entity_poly.pdbx_strand_id
1 'polypeptide(L)'
;MRAKNKYTMPVLQSLLQRIDRTSSPAHVGNLRNAVDFIVPNNTVVLAAAEGVVTYVKDDSNVGGPDPSYWNYTNFISIMHQNGEYTRYDHLKRNSAKVRTGQHVQAGQEIANVGMTGYTYIPHLHFQVFVFTGYNIWTDFDTIEINDFI
;
A
#
# COMPACT_ATOMS: atom_id res chain seq x y z
N MET A 1 -11.74 -6.86 11.73
CA MET A 1 -11.69 -8.19 11.07
C MET A 1 -10.24 -8.53 10.78
N ARG A 2 -9.92 -9.80 10.58
CA ARG A 2 -8.56 -10.27 10.25
C ARG A 2 -8.48 -10.73 8.80
N ALA A 3 -7.32 -10.57 8.20
CA ALA A 3 -6.99 -11.12 6.90
C ALA A 3 -7.18 -12.65 6.89
N LYS A 4 -7.86 -13.13 5.85
CA LYS A 4 -8.00 -14.54 5.50
C LYS A 4 -6.86 -15.00 4.60
N ASN A 5 -6.34 -14.11 3.75
CA ASN A 5 -5.18 -14.42 2.91
C ASN A 5 -3.89 -14.38 3.73
N LYS A 6 -2.85 -15.07 3.25
CA LYS A 6 -1.48 -14.92 3.76
C LYS A 6 -0.74 -13.95 2.86
N TYR A 7 -0.14 -12.94 3.46
CA TYR A 7 0.60 -11.90 2.75
C TYR A 7 2.10 -12.04 2.99
N THR A 8 2.87 -12.00 1.92
CA THR A 8 4.33 -11.92 1.97
C THR A 8 4.77 -10.48 2.23
N MET A 9 6.02 -10.30 2.65
CA MET A 9 6.59 -8.95 2.84
C MET A 9 6.56 -8.16 1.53
N PRO A 10 5.90 -6.98 1.48
CA PRO A 10 5.82 -6.16 0.25
C PRO A 10 7.10 -5.37 -0.04
N VAL A 11 8.15 -5.57 0.76
CA VAL A 11 9.49 -4.99 0.62
C VAL A 11 10.54 -6.02 1.03
N LEU A 12 11.76 -5.87 0.55
CA LEU A 12 12.87 -6.75 0.94
C LEU A 12 13.23 -6.56 2.42
N GLN A 13 13.24 -7.65 3.19
CA GLN A 13 13.57 -7.62 4.62
C GLN A 13 14.96 -7.01 4.91
N SER A 14 15.92 -7.16 4.01
CA SER A 14 17.27 -6.60 4.15
C SER A 14 17.31 -5.07 4.13
N LEU A 15 16.26 -4.40 3.64
CA LEU A 15 16.13 -2.94 3.60
C LEU A 15 15.16 -2.41 4.67
N LEU A 16 14.47 -3.31 5.38
CA LEU A 16 13.49 -2.97 6.39
C LEU A 16 14.17 -2.45 7.66
N GLN A 17 13.88 -1.21 8.02
CA GLN A 17 14.38 -0.61 9.25
C GLN A 17 13.46 -0.93 10.43
N ARG A 18 12.14 -0.77 10.21
CA ARG A 18 11.10 -1.22 11.16
C ARG A 18 9.74 -1.33 10.47
N ILE A 19 8.82 -2.01 11.14
CA ILE A 19 7.39 -2.00 10.83
C ILE A 19 6.70 -1.11 11.86
N ASP A 20 5.90 -0.15 11.39
CA ASP A 20 5.16 0.78 12.24
C ASP A 20 3.66 0.62 12.01
N ARG A 21 2.91 0.48 13.10
CA ARG A 21 1.45 0.28 13.08
C ARG A 21 0.71 1.32 13.89
N THR A 22 1.41 2.13 14.68
CA THR A 22 0.80 2.91 15.76
C THR A 22 1.20 4.38 15.75
N SER A 23 2.36 4.74 15.19
CA SER A 23 2.85 6.11 15.32
C SER A 23 2.22 7.09 14.33
N SER A 24 1.68 6.60 13.21
CA SER A 24 1.11 7.43 12.16
C SER A 24 -0.24 8.00 12.59
N PRO A 25 -0.45 9.33 12.53
CA PRO A 25 -1.74 9.94 12.84
C PRO A 25 -2.83 9.56 11.83
N ALA A 26 -2.45 9.03 10.66
CA ALA A 26 -3.40 8.51 9.67
C ALA A 26 -3.98 7.14 10.06
N HIS A 27 -3.36 6.40 10.99
CA HIS A 27 -3.78 5.05 11.40
C HIS A 27 -4.95 5.08 12.38
N VAL A 28 -6.05 5.70 11.97
CA VAL A 28 -7.30 5.83 12.72
C VAL A 28 -8.49 5.51 11.82
N GLY A 29 -9.67 5.28 12.42
CA GLY A 29 -10.89 4.99 11.66
C GLY A 29 -10.71 3.80 10.71
N ASN A 30 -11.04 3.98 9.43
CA ASN A 30 -10.93 2.94 8.41
C ASN A 30 -9.49 2.51 8.12
N LEU A 31 -8.47 3.28 8.52
CA LEU A 31 -7.04 3.00 8.32
C LEU A 31 -6.33 2.46 9.58
N ARG A 32 -7.07 2.17 10.65
CA ARG A 32 -6.50 1.71 11.93
C ARG A 32 -5.64 0.44 11.85
N ASN A 33 -5.80 -0.37 10.81
CA ASN A 33 -5.01 -1.59 10.59
C ASN A 33 -3.95 -1.44 9.49
N ALA A 34 -3.71 -0.23 9.00
CA ALA A 34 -2.63 0.04 8.06
C ALA A 34 -1.25 -0.18 8.71
N VAL A 35 -0.25 -0.41 7.86
CA VAL A 35 1.09 -0.80 8.23
C VAL A 35 2.07 0.03 7.41
N ASP A 36 2.96 0.76 8.09
CA ASP A 36 4.04 1.49 7.46
C ASP A 36 5.33 0.66 7.53
N PHE A 37 5.88 0.31 6.38
CA PHE A 37 7.19 -0.30 6.27
C PHE A 37 8.24 0.79 6.08
N ILE A 38 9.04 1.02 7.11
CA ILE A 38 10.08 2.04 7.08
C ILE A 38 11.28 1.50 6.32
N VAL A 39 11.47 2.01 5.11
CA VAL A 39 12.49 1.60 4.14
C VAL A 39 13.03 2.83 3.40
N PRO A 40 14.24 2.78 2.83
CA PRO A 40 14.78 3.87 2.04
C PRO A 40 13.89 4.24 0.84
N ASN A 41 13.98 5.50 0.40
CA ASN A 41 13.41 5.94 -0.88
C ASN A 41 13.93 5.04 -2.02
N ASN A 42 13.11 4.84 -3.05
CA ASN A 42 13.40 4.00 -4.21
C ASN A 42 13.52 2.48 -3.90
N THR A 43 13.20 2.02 -2.68
CA THR A 43 13.07 0.60 -2.36
C THR A 43 12.05 -0.06 -3.29
N VAL A 44 12.34 -1.26 -3.79
CA VAL A 44 11.42 -2.03 -4.63
C VAL A 44 10.20 -2.45 -3.80
N VAL A 45 9.02 -2.27 -4.37
CA VAL A 45 7.74 -2.72 -3.80
C VAL A 45 7.31 -3.99 -4.53
N LEU A 46 6.94 -5.00 -3.74
CA LEU A 46 6.52 -6.31 -4.20
C LEU A 46 5.02 -6.50 -3.95
N ALA A 47 4.32 -7.18 -4.86
CA ALA A 47 2.95 -7.63 -4.61
C ALA A 47 2.95 -8.62 -3.43
N ALA A 48 2.25 -8.29 -2.35
CA ALA A 48 2.22 -9.10 -1.14
C ALA A 48 1.52 -10.46 -1.33
N ALA A 49 0.60 -10.54 -2.30
CA ALA A 49 -0.08 -11.76 -2.70
C ALA A 49 -0.47 -11.69 -4.19
N GLU A 50 -0.78 -12.84 -4.79
CA GLU A 50 -1.27 -12.89 -6.16
C GLU A 50 -2.65 -12.22 -6.31
N GLY A 51 -2.92 -11.65 -7.47
CA GLY A 51 -4.20 -10.99 -7.70
C GLY A 51 -4.26 -10.24 -9.02
N VAL A 52 -5.27 -9.39 -9.15
CA VAL A 52 -5.49 -8.52 -10.32
C VAL A 52 -5.33 -7.07 -9.90
N VAL A 53 -4.48 -6.32 -10.59
CA VAL A 53 -4.32 -4.88 -10.38
C VAL A 53 -5.63 -4.18 -10.77
N THR A 54 -6.27 -3.51 -9.82
CA THR A 54 -7.54 -2.81 -10.04
C THR A 54 -7.36 -1.31 -10.24
N TYR A 55 -6.27 -0.74 -9.74
CA TYR A 55 -6.00 0.68 -9.86
C TYR A 55 -4.50 0.98 -9.83
N VAL A 56 -4.09 1.97 -10.62
CA VAL A 56 -2.72 2.52 -10.64
C VAL A 56 -2.83 4.04 -10.76
N LYS A 57 -2.30 4.75 -9.78
CA LYS A 57 -2.02 6.19 -9.86
C LYS A 57 -0.53 6.39 -9.69
N ASP A 58 0.11 6.98 -10.69
CA ASP A 58 1.57 7.10 -10.78
C ASP A 58 2.03 8.43 -11.41
N ASP A 59 1.17 9.44 -11.36
CA ASP A 59 1.30 10.70 -12.10
C ASP A 59 1.83 11.87 -11.26
N SER A 60 1.75 11.78 -9.93
CA SER A 60 2.11 12.87 -9.01
C SER A 60 3.59 12.87 -8.66
N ASN A 61 4.20 14.04 -8.51
CA ASN A 61 5.49 14.24 -7.84
C ASN A 61 5.35 15.07 -6.54
N VAL A 62 4.13 15.25 -6.03
CA VAL A 62 3.83 16.11 -4.89
C VAL A 62 3.67 15.27 -3.62
N GLY A 63 4.32 15.71 -2.54
CA GLY A 63 4.13 15.15 -1.21
C GLY A 63 4.85 15.97 -0.13
N GLY A 64 4.61 15.61 1.12
CA GLY A 64 5.18 16.28 2.29
C GLY A 64 4.30 16.15 3.54
N PRO A 65 4.66 16.84 4.63
CA PRO A 65 4.03 16.69 5.94
C PRO A 65 2.71 17.46 6.09
N ASP A 66 2.13 17.96 5.01
CA ASP A 66 0.86 18.68 5.04
C ASP A 66 -0.30 17.73 4.65
N PRO A 67 -1.37 17.60 5.46
CA PRO A 67 -2.53 16.77 5.14
C PRO A 67 -3.20 17.10 3.80
N SER A 68 -3.08 18.34 3.31
CA SER A 68 -3.57 18.72 1.97
C SER A 68 -2.92 17.94 0.83
N TYR A 69 -1.77 17.30 1.08
CA TYR A 69 -1.11 16.45 0.09
C TYR A 69 -1.74 15.08 -0.10
N TRP A 70 -2.74 14.68 0.72
CA TRP A 70 -3.35 13.35 0.65
C TRP A 70 -3.78 12.91 -0.76
N ASN A 71 -4.38 13.81 -1.54
CA ASN A 71 -4.88 13.50 -2.89
C ASN A 71 -3.78 13.32 -3.94
N TYR A 72 -2.54 13.67 -3.60
CA TYR A 72 -1.38 13.52 -4.48
C TYR A 72 -0.68 12.17 -4.32
N THR A 73 -1.10 11.32 -3.39
CA THR A 73 -0.51 9.98 -3.18
C THR A 73 -0.59 9.15 -4.46
N ASN A 74 0.55 8.62 -4.91
CA ASN A 74 0.59 7.58 -5.92
C ASN A 74 0.47 6.23 -5.25
N PHE A 75 -0.31 5.33 -5.86
CA PHE A 75 -0.58 4.04 -5.28
C PHE A 75 -1.02 3.00 -6.31
N ILE A 76 -0.88 1.74 -5.93
CA ILE A 76 -1.39 0.58 -6.66
C ILE A 76 -2.37 -0.14 -5.75
N SER A 77 -3.47 -0.64 -6.31
CA SER A 77 -4.37 -1.56 -5.61
C SER A 77 -4.52 -2.87 -6.37
N ILE A 78 -4.55 -3.98 -5.63
CA ILE A 78 -4.67 -5.34 -6.16
C ILE A 78 -5.84 -6.03 -5.45
N MET A 79 -6.75 -6.61 -6.23
CA MET A 79 -7.83 -7.47 -5.75
C MET A 79 -7.34 -8.92 -5.70
N HIS A 80 -7.64 -9.59 -4.59
CA HIS A 80 -7.32 -11.00 -4.36
C HIS A 80 -8.57 -11.87 -4.50
N GLN A 81 -8.38 -13.17 -4.76
CA GLN A 81 -9.47 -14.11 -5.05
C GLN A 81 -10.52 -14.21 -3.93
N ASN A 82 -10.13 -13.97 -2.69
CA ASN A 82 -11.01 -14.03 -1.51
C ASN A 82 -11.78 -12.72 -1.25
N GLY A 83 -11.71 -11.73 -2.16
CA GLY A 83 -12.37 -10.44 -2.04
C GLY A 83 -11.65 -9.42 -1.15
N GLU A 84 -10.45 -9.76 -0.65
CA GLU A 84 -9.57 -8.79 -0.02
C GLU A 84 -8.80 -7.99 -1.06
N TYR A 85 -8.40 -6.79 -0.68
CA TYR A 85 -7.59 -5.90 -1.49
C TYR A 85 -6.33 -5.52 -0.75
N THR A 86 -5.22 -5.42 -1.47
CA THR A 86 -4.03 -4.71 -1.00
C THR A 86 -3.93 -3.35 -1.65
N ARG A 87 -3.37 -2.37 -0.93
CA ARG A 87 -2.98 -1.09 -1.49
C ARG A 87 -1.59 -0.69 -0.98
N TYR A 88 -0.82 -0.11 -1.89
CA TYR A 88 0.58 0.25 -1.75
C TYR A 88 0.71 1.74 -2.04
N ASP A 89 0.88 2.58 -1.02
CA ASP A 89 0.84 4.03 -1.12
C ASP A 89 2.25 4.66 -1.04
N HIS A 90 2.30 5.98 -1.22
CA HIS A 90 3.52 6.80 -1.26
C HIS A 90 4.52 6.39 -2.35
N LEU A 91 4.03 5.84 -3.46
CA LEU A 91 4.88 5.34 -4.54
C LEU A 91 5.59 6.47 -5.30
N LYS A 92 6.77 6.18 -5.85
CA LYS A 92 7.53 7.13 -6.66
C LYS A 92 6.85 7.33 -8.02
N ARG A 93 6.73 8.58 -8.48
CA ARG A 93 6.23 8.91 -9.83
C ARG A 93 6.94 8.10 -10.92
N ASN A 94 6.18 7.65 -11.91
CA ASN A 94 6.67 6.88 -13.06
C ASN A 94 7.46 5.63 -12.64
N SER A 95 7.12 5.01 -11.50
CA SER A 95 7.77 3.77 -11.04
C SER A 95 6.91 2.52 -11.21
N ALA A 96 5.61 2.68 -11.51
CA ALA A 96 4.73 1.54 -11.68
C ALA A 96 5.22 0.62 -12.81
N LYS A 97 5.35 -0.67 -12.50
CA LYS A 97 5.76 -1.74 -13.42
C LYS A 97 4.57 -2.58 -13.89
N VAL A 98 3.37 -2.19 -13.47
CA VAL A 98 2.12 -2.89 -13.74
C VAL A 98 1.03 -1.91 -14.18
N ARG A 99 -0.03 -2.43 -14.78
CA ARG A 99 -1.20 -1.67 -15.24
C ARG A 99 -2.50 -2.31 -14.76
N THR A 100 -3.57 -1.52 -14.68
CA THR A 100 -4.92 -2.02 -14.38
C THR A 100 -5.30 -3.20 -15.29
N GLY A 101 -5.90 -4.23 -14.71
CA GLY A 101 -6.27 -5.49 -15.36
C GLY A 101 -5.14 -6.52 -15.43
N GLN A 102 -3.91 -6.16 -15.06
CA GLN A 102 -2.79 -7.10 -15.05
C GLN A 102 -2.88 -8.06 -13.87
N HIS A 103 -2.70 -9.36 -14.15
CA HIS A 103 -2.46 -10.36 -13.12
C HIS A 103 -1.03 -10.26 -12.60
N VAL A 104 -0.86 -10.37 -11.28
CA VAL A 104 0.44 -10.38 -10.61
C VAL A 104 0.56 -11.59 -9.69
N GLN A 105 1.79 -12.06 -9.50
CA GLN A 105 2.12 -13.10 -8.53
C GLN A 105 2.66 -12.49 -7.23
N ALA A 106 2.56 -13.22 -6.12
CA ALA A 106 3.22 -12.84 -4.87
C ALA A 106 4.74 -12.67 -5.10
N GLY A 107 5.34 -11.61 -4.55
CA GLY A 107 6.75 -11.28 -4.74
C GLY A 107 7.09 -10.61 -6.07
N GLN A 108 6.13 -10.41 -6.98
CA GLN A 108 6.37 -9.69 -8.22
C GLN A 108 6.63 -8.21 -7.95
N GLU A 109 7.66 -7.62 -8.57
CA GLU A 109 7.93 -6.19 -8.48
C GLU A 109 6.81 -5.38 -9.16
N ILE A 110 6.25 -4.42 -8.44
CA ILE A 110 5.12 -3.60 -8.92
C ILE A 110 5.44 -2.10 -9.00
N ALA A 111 6.34 -1.58 -8.17
CA ALA A 111 6.71 -0.17 -8.14
C ALA A 111 7.98 0.07 -7.31
N ASN A 112 8.29 1.33 -7.06
CA ASN A 112 9.29 1.75 -6.08
C ASN A 112 8.68 2.70 -5.04
N VAL A 113 9.15 2.61 -3.79
CA VAL A 113 8.84 3.56 -2.72
C VAL A 113 9.27 4.96 -3.14
N GLY A 114 8.42 5.94 -2.85
CA GLY A 114 8.64 7.36 -3.11
C GLY A 114 8.34 8.22 -1.90
N MET A 115 7.89 9.45 -2.16
CA MET A 115 7.50 10.42 -1.14
C MET A 115 6.29 11.24 -1.60
N THR A 116 5.35 10.63 -2.33
CA THR A 116 4.13 11.33 -2.78
C THR A 116 3.07 11.27 -1.70
N GLY A 117 2.22 12.29 -1.61
CA GLY A 117 1.12 12.30 -0.65
C GLY A 117 1.46 12.93 0.70
N TYR A 118 0.59 12.72 1.68
CA TYR A 118 0.84 13.12 3.07
C TYR A 118 1.85 12.16 3.72
N THR A 119 3.12 12.54 3.74
CA THR A 119 4.23 11.70 4.23
C THR A 119 5.36 12.55 4.79
N TYR A 120 6.00 12.08 5.86
CA TYR A 120 7.09 12.79 6.55
C TYR A 120 8.46 12.27 6.15
N ILE A 121 8.56 10.97 5.84
CA ILE A 121 9.79 10.25 5.54
C ILE A 121 9.50 9.17 4.50
N PRO A 122 10.51 8.69 3.75
CA PRO A 122 10.34 7.53 2.89
C PRO A 122 9.85 6.31 3.67
N HIS A 123 8.74 5.72 3.22
CA HIS A 123 8.18 4.46 3.71
C HIS A 123 7.16 3.94 2.70
N LEU A 124 6.83 2.66 2.79
CA LEU A 124 5.65 2.10 2.12
C LEU A 124 4.49 2.07 3.11
N HIS A 125 3.47 2.88 2.87
CA HIS A 125 2.18 2.71 3.55
C HIS A 125 1.42 1.58 2.85
N PHE A 126 1.04 0.58 3.64
CA PHE A 126 0.44 -0.65 3.14
C PHE A 126 -0.80 -0.99 3.94
N GLN A 127 -1.83 -1.43 3.23
CA GLN A 127 -3.09 -1.80 3.84
C GLN A 127 -3.72 -2.97 3.12
N VAL A 128 -4.32 -3.87 3.91
CA VAL A 128 -5.30 -4.83 3.41
C VAL A 128 -6.67 -4.38 3.84
N PHE A 129 -7.65 -4.42 2.95
CA PHE A 129 -9.01 -3.99 3.23
C PHE A 129 -10.05 -4.82 2.48
N VAL A 130 -11.30 -4.68 2.91
CA VAL A 130 -12.49 -5.16 2.20
C VAL A 130 -13.41 -3.97 1.93
N PHE A 131 -14.22 -4.06 0.87
CA PHE A 131 -15.27 -3.08 0.65
C PHE A 131 -16.41 -3.26 1.63
N THR A 132 -16.90 -2.15 2.15
CA THR A 132 -18.08 -2.06 3.01
C THR A 132 -19.26 -1.40 2.29
N GLY A 133 -19.06 -0.91 1.07
CA GLY A 133 -20.07 -0.26 0.23
C GLY A 133 -19.67 -0.24 -1.24
N TYR A 134 -20.01 0.82 -1.96
CA TYR A 134 -19.82 0.91 -3.41
C TYR A 134 -18.63 1.80 -3.81
N ASN A 135 -18.21 2.73 -2.95
CA ASN A 135 -17.14 3.67 -3.25
C ASN A 135 -15.79 3.19 -2.69
N ILE A 136 -14.87 2.77 -3.55
CA ILE A 136 -13.51 2.34 -3.18
C ILE A 136 -12.70 3.37 -2.38
N TRP A 137 -13.05 4.65 -2.47
CA TRP A 137 -12.35 5.74 -1.80
C TRP A 137 -12.82 5.99 -0.38
N THR A 138 -14.07 5.64 -0.06
CA THR A 138 -14.70 5.98 1.23
C THR A 138 -15.27 4.78 1.96
N ASP A 139 -15.66 3.74 1.22
CA ASP A 139 -16.45 2.61 1.71
C ASP A 139 -15.58 1.35 1.78
N PHE A 140 -14.52 1.44 2.58
CA PHE A 140 -13.65 0.32 2.89
C PHE A 140 -13.37 0.26 4.38
N ASP A 141 -12.96 -0.91 4.85
CA ASP A 141 -12.42 -1.08 6.19
C ASP A 141 -11.12 -1.88 6.13
N THR A 142 -10.06 -1.35 6.73
CA THR A 142 -8.79 -2.09 6.82
C THR A 142 -8.94 -3.27 7.77
N ILE A 143 -8.29 -4.37 7.42
CA ILE A 143 -8.31 -5.60 8.20
C ILE A 143 -6.92 -5.90 8.74
N GLU A 144 -6.89 -6.46 9.95
CA GLU A 144 -5.66 -6.75 10.67
C GLU A 144 -4.89 -7.90 9.98
N ILE A 145 -3.58 -7.68 9.80
CA ILE A 145 -2.60 -8.70 9.37
C ILE A 145 -1.70 -8.94 10.57
N ASN A 146 -1.69 -10.15 11.13
CA ASN A 146 -0.85 -10.43 12.30
C ASN A 146 0.62 -10.59 11.88
N ASP A 147 0.86 -11.45 10.90
CA ASP A 147 2.19 -11.83 10.45
C ASP A 147 2.27 -11.81 8.93
N PHE A 148 3.46 -11.48 8.43
CA PHE A 148 3.82 -11.66 7.03
C PHE A 148 4.63 -12.96 6.90
N ILE A 149 4.36 -13.74 5.86
CA ILE A 149 5.00 -15.03 5.61
C ILE A 149 6.18 -14.94 4.65
#